data_AF-A0A164M1J3-F1
#
_entry.id   AF-A0A164M1J3-F1
#
_cell.length_a   1.000
_cell.length_b   1.000
_cell.length_c   1.000
_cell.angle_alpha   90.00
_cell.angle_beta   90.00
_cell.angle_gamma   90.00
#
_symmetry.space_group_name_H-M   'P 1'
#
loop_
_entity.id
_entity.type
_entity.pdbx_description
1 polymer ?
#
loop_
_entity_poly.entity_id
_entity_poly.type
_entity_poly.pdbx_seq_one_letter_code
_entity_poly.pdbx_strand_id
1 'polypeptide(L)'
;MLLPDINAITDSFIKSSYLGRIKEGLAYAYLVQDNLEMSRKLCKEILAIDDPKNCFHLLRASALAYIAESYTFDCYDSASWYMKKALKQLGPCNFEREKQRKQSILNTYAFIKLVNKQELENIDIYHSAEKSFLEIIRGNHKKAVEILSDLEKKNGMLTPMQYCYLGIAKNDISLIEKSIMLLECAGNRFYCRFPKKIVVEFNGNGIMYEGGAI
;
A
#
# COMPACT_ATOMS: atom_id res chain seq x y z
N MET A 1 19.91 -18.94 11.21
CA MET A 1 18.79 -19.44 10.38
C MET A 1 17.66 -19.78 11.35
N LEU A 2 16.53 -19.06 11.35
CA LEU A 2 15.51 -19.15 12.42
C LEU A 2 14.53 -20.34 12.28
N LEU A 3 14.39 -20.91 11.09
CA LEU A 3 13.43 -21.99 10.80
C LEU A 3 13.73 -23.32 11.52
N PRO A 4 14.99 -23.81 11.60
CA PRO A 4 15.34 -25.01 12.36
C PRO A 4 14.92 -24.92 13.83
N ASP A 5 15.11 -23.76 14.44
CA ASP A 5 14.84 -23.54 15.86
C ASP A 5 13.33 -23.56 16.17
N ILE A 6 12.49 -23.11 15.22
CA ILE A 6 11.02 -23.14 15.36
C ILE A 6 10.47 -24.56 15.25
N ASN A 7 11.10 -25.41 14.43
CA ASN A 7 10.64 -26.78 14.26
C ASN A 7 10.81 -27.61 15.54
N ALA A 8 11.76 -27.24 16.40
CA ALA A 8 12.01 -27.84 17.70
C ALA A 8 11.01 -27.42 18.80
N ILE A 9 10.16 -26.41 18.56
CA ILE A 9 9.13 -26.00 19.50
C ILE A 9 8.04 -27.08 19.57
N THR A 10 7.81 -27.61 20.76
CA THR A 10 6.82 -28.67 21.02
C THR A 10 5.40 -28.12 21.19
N ASP A 11 5.26 -26.93 21.75
CA ASP A 11 3.97 -26.27 21.89
C ASP A 11 3.43 -25.82 20.52
N SER A 12 2.30 -26.41 20.12
CA SER A 12 1.70 -26.20 18.80
C SER A 12 1.21 -24.77 18.59
N PHE A 13 0.75 -24.09 19.64
CA PHE A 13 0.29 -22.72 19.58
C PHE A 13 1.48 -21.76 19.38
N ILE A 14 2.53 -21.91 20.19
CA ILE A 14 3.75 -21.11 20.07
C ILE A 14 4.37 -21.31 18.68
N LYS A 15 4.50 -22.57 18.23
CA LYS A 15 5.02 -22.89 16.90
C LYS A 15 4.20 -22.21 15.79
N SER A 16 2.88 -22.30 15.84
CA SER A 16 1.99 -21.67 14.85
C SER A 16 2.07 -20.14 14.87
N SER A 17 2.21 -19.55 16.04
CA SER A 17 2.38 -18.09 16.20
C SER A 17 3.67 -17.60 15.54
N TYR A 18 4.82 -18.25 15.80
CA TYR A 18 6.09 -17.90 15.17
C TYR A 18 6.07 -18.11 13.66
N LEU A 19 5.57 -19.27 13.19
CA LEU A 19 5.43 -19.54 11.77
C LEU A 19 4.53 -18.50 11.08
N GLY A 20 3.41 -18.14 11.70
CA GLY A 20 2.50 -17.11 11.21
C GLY A 20 3.20 -15.75 11.05
N ARG A 21 3.99 -15.32 12.04
CA ARG A 21 4.76 -14.07 11.98
C ARG A 21 5.84 -14.08 10.90
N ILE A 22 6.56 -15.19 10.75
CA ILE A 22 7.55 -15.34 9.67
C ILE A 22 6.87 -15.23 8.31
N LYS A 23 5.74 -15.92 8.12
CA LYS A 23 4.98 -15.85 6.88
C LYS A 23 4.47 -14.44 6.60
N GLU A 24 4.05 -13.68 7.62
CA GLU A 24 3.59 -12.29 7.45
C GLU A 24 4.71 -11.40 6.94
N GLY A 25 5.90 -11.50 7.56
CA GLY A 25 7.08 -10.75 7.12
C GLY A 25 7.53 -11.12 5.71
N LEU A 26 7.57 -12.43 5.39
CA LEU A 26 7.91 -12.90 4.05
C LEU A 26 6.85 -12.49 3.02
N ALA A 27 5.57 -12.54 3.35
CA ALA A 27 4.49 -12.14 2.45
C ALA A 27 4.60 -10.65 2.09
N TYR A 28 4.91 -9.78 3.06
CA TYR A 28 5.16 -8.37 2.80
C TYR A 28 6.43 -8.15 2.00
N ALA A 29 7.52 -8.88 2.30
CA ALA A 29 8.76 -8.81 1.53
C ALA A 29 8.55 -9.19 0.05
N TYR A 30 7.83 -10.28 -0.22
CA TYR A 30 7.47 -10.66 -1.58
C TYR A 30 6.53 -9.66 -2.25
N LEU A 31 5.59 -9.06 -1.51
CA LEU A 31 4.72 -8.01 -2.02
C LEU A 31 5.54 -6.83 -2.53
N VAL A 32 6.44 -6.27 -1.70
CA VAL A 32 7.24 -5.10 -2.11
C VAL A 32 8.20 -5.41 -3.25
N GLN A 33 8.66 -6.66 -3.37
CA GLN A 33 9.47 -7.16 -4.48
C GLN A 33 8.67 -7.46 -5.76
N ASP A 34 7.36 -7.21 -5.77
CA ASP A 34 6.43 -7.50 -6.87
C ASP A 34 6.28 -9.01 -7.20
N ASN A 35 6.62 -9.89 -6.24
CA ASN A 35 6.34 -11.33 -6.32
C ASN A 35 4.97 -11.63 -5.69
N LEU A 36 3.93 -11.22 -6.41
CA LEU A 36 2.56 -11.23 -5.89
C LEU A 36 1.99 -12.64 -5.70
N GLU A 37 2.43 -13.61 -6.50
CA GLU A 37 2.01 -15.01 -6.34
C GLU A 37 2.48 -15.57 -5.01
N MET A 38 3.77 -15.44 -4.69
CA MET A 38 4.32 -15.91 -3.42
C MET A 38 3.76 -15.15 -2.22
N SER A 39 3.59 -13.83 -2.34
CA SER A 39 2.94 -13.02 -1.30
C SER A 39 1.53 -13.54 -0.99
N ARG A 40 0.69 -13.73 -2.02
CA ARG A 40 -0.68 -14.25 -1.86
C ARG A 40 -0.69 -15.68 -1.34
N LYS A 41 0.24 -16.54 -1.78
CA LYS A 41 0.36 -17.92 -1.29
C LYS A 41 0.61 -17.95 0.22
N LEU A 42 1.60 -17.20 0.71
CA LEU A 42 1.92 -17.14 2.14
C LEU A 42 0.76 -16.55 2.96
N CYS A 43 0.07 -15.55 2.43
CA CYS A 43 -1.13 -15.00 3.07
C CYS A 43 -2.25 -16.04 3.18
N LYS A 44 -2.49 -16.84 2.13
CA LYS A 44 -3.47 -17.94 2.19
C LYS A 44 -3.08 -19.01 3.20
N GLU A 45 -1.79 -19.34 3.31
CA GLU A 45 -1.31 -20.26 4.34
C GLU A 45 -1.51 -19.72 5.75
N ILE A 46 -1.35 -18.40 5.97
CA ILE A 46 -1.69 -17.76 7.24
C ILE A 46 -3.18 -17.90 7.56
N LEU A 47 -4.05 -17.67 6.58
CA LEU A 47 -5.50 -17.77 6.76
C LEU A 47 -5.94 -19.21 7.08
N ALA A 48 -5.17 -20.20 6.63
CA ALA A 48 -5.41 -21.62 6.88
C ALA A 48 -4.89 -22.14 8.22
N ILE A 49 -4.16 -21.33 9.02
CA ILE A 49 -3.73 -21.71 10.37
C ILE A 49 -4.97 -21.94 11.23
N ASP A 50 -5.04 -23.06 11.94
CA ASP A 50 -6.14 -23.33 12.88
C ASP A 50 -6.14 -22.31 14.03
N ASP A 51 -7.32 -21.79 14.36
CA ASP A 51 -7.45 -20.69 15.31
C ASP A 51 -8.83 -20.70 16.00
N PRO A 52 -9.15 -21.76 16.76
CA PRO A 52 -10.46 -21.92 17.38
C PRO A 52 -10.76 -20.83 18.42
N LYS A 53 -9.72 -20.15 18.93
CA LYS A 53 -9.82 -19.08 19.93
C LYS A 53 -9.68 -17.67 19.34
N ASN A 54 -9.59 -17.54 18.01
CA ASN A 54 -9.41 -16.27 17.31
C ASN A 54 -8.20 -15.45 17.81
N CYS A 55 -7.13 -16.13 18.23
CA CYS A 55 -5.89 -15.53 18.72
C CYS A 55 -5.04 -14.92 17.60
N PHE A 56 -5.28 -15.30 16.34
CA PHE A 56 -4.54 -14.82 15.17
C PHE A 56 -5.35 -13.78 14.36
N HIS A 57 -6.36 -13.15 14.94
CA HIS A 57 -7.21 -12.18 14.22
C HIS A 57 -6.42 -11.04 13.58
N LEU A 58 -5.46 -10.46 14.31
CA LEU A 58 -4.55 -9.43 13.78
C LEU A 58 -3.69 -9.95 12.63
N LEU A 59 -3.19 -11.18 12.75
CA LEU A 59 -2.37 -11.83 11.72
C LEU A 59 -3.17 -12.02 10.42
N ARG A 60 -4.39 -12.54 10.56
CA ARG A 60 -5.31 -12.78 9.43
C ARG A 60 -5.76 -11.48 8.78
N ALA A 61 -6.00 -10.43 9.57
CA ALA A 61 -6.30 -9.11 9.04
C ALA A 61 -5.15 -8.56 8.17
N SER A 62 -3.89 -8.70 8.62
CA SER A 62 -2.72 -8.35 7.81
C SER A 62 -2.67 -9.14 6.50
N ALA A 63 -2.85 -10.46 6.58
CA ALA A 63 -2.79 -11.34 5.41
C ALA A 63 -3.86 -10.98 4.37
N LEU A 64 -5.09 -10.68 4.82
CA LEU A 64 -6.16 -10.19 3.94
C LEU A 64 -5.80 -8.84 3.31
N ALA A 65 -5.23 -7.91 4.09
CA ALA A 65 -4.80 -6.61 3.59
C ALA A 65 -3.67 -6.73 2.55
N TYR A 66 -2.69 -7.61 2.76
CA TYR A 66 -1.62 -7.84 1.78
C TYR A 66 -2.12 -8.51 0.51
N ILE A 67 -3.09 -9.44 0.60
CA ILE A 67 -3.74 -9.98 -0.60
C ILE A 67 -4.46 -8.85 -1.34
N ALA A 68 -5.19 -7.99 -0.64
CA ALA A 68 -5.86 -6.85 -1.26
C ALA A 68 -4.89 -5.89 -1.94
N GLU A 69 -3.82 -5.51 -1.22
CA GLU A 69 -2.76 -4.64 -1.70
C GLU A 69 -2.10 -5.22 -2.94
N SER A 70 -1.88 -6.54 -3.02
CA SER A 70 -1.35 -7.20 -4.21
C SER A 70 -2.22 -7.06 -5.47
N TYR A 71 -3.50 -6.70 -5.34
CA TYR A 71 -4.40 -6.46 -6.47
C TYR A 71 -4.54 -4.97 -6.83
N THR A 72 -3.85 -4.06 -6.13
CA THR A 72 -4.01 -2.60 -6.26
C THR A 72 -4.01 -2.12 -7.71
N PHE A 73 -3.09 -2.65 -8.53
CA PHE A 73 -2.92 -2.22 -9.92
C PHE A 73 -3.55 -3.17 -10.95
N ASP A 74 -4.11 -4.30 -10.50
CA ASP A 74 -4.55 -5.38 -11.39
C ASP A 74 -6.08 -5.57 -11.36
N CYS A 75 -6.72 -5.46 -10.20
CA CYS A 75 -8.16 -5.67 -10.07
C CYS A 75 -8.72 -4.97 -8.82
N TYR A 76 -9.37 -3.82 -9.02
CA TYR A 76 -9.98 -3.05 -7.93
C TYR A 76 -11.01 -3.86 -7.15
N ASP A 77 -11.89 -4.63 -7.82
CA ASP A 77 -12.94 -5.39 -7.14
C ASP A 77 -12.37 -6.44 -6.18
N SER A 78 -11.31 -7.14 -6.61
CA SER A 78 -10.59 -8.08 -5.75
C SER A 78 -9.93 -7.35 -4.59
N ALA A 79 -9.23 -6.25 -4.84
CA ALA A 79 -8.59 -5.44 -3.81
C ALA A 79 -9.62 -4.94 -2.76
N SER A 80 -10.72 -4.36 -3.22
CA SER A 80 -11.81 -3.84 -2.41
C SER A 80 -12.48 -4.94 -1.58
N TRP A 81 -12.73 -6.11 -2.17
CA TRP A 81 -13.31 -7.26 -1.45
C TRP A 81 -12.42 -7.75 -0.31
N TYR A 82 -11.12 -7.94 -0.57
CA TYR A 82 -10.17 -8.37 0.46
C TYR A 82 -9.94 -7.29 1.54
N MET A 83 -9.92 -5.99 1.19
CA MET A 83 -9.83 -4.92 2.18
C MET A 83 -11.05 -4.90 3.11
N LYS A 84 -12.26 -5.03 2.57
CA LYS A 84 -13.49 -5.13 3.37
C LYS A 84 -13.45 -6.35 4.30
N LYS A 85 -12.91 -7.48 3.82
CA LYS A 85 -12.66 -8.66 4.68
C LYS A 85 -11.64 -8.39 5.77
N ALA A 86 -10.55 -7.70 5.48
CA ALA A 86 -9.51 -7.36 6.46
C ALA A 86 -10.08 -6.48 7.59
N LEU A 87 -10.88 -5.46 7.24
CA LEU A 87 -11.56 -4.60 8.21
C LEU A 87 -12.59 -5.39 9.04
N LYS A 88 -13.36 -6.29 8.43
CA LYS A 88 -14.28 -7.17 9.14
C LYS A 88 -13.55 -8.12 10.11
N GLN A 89 -12.38 -8.63 9.71
CA GLN A 89 -11.54 -9.52 10.52
C GLN A 89 -10.99 -8.81 11.77
N LEU A 90 -10.68 -7.51 11.69
CA LEU A 90 -10.28 -6.73 12.86
C LEU A 90 -11.43 -6.51 13.85
N GLY A 91 -12.65 -6.30 13.36
CA GLY A 91 -13.81 -6.01 14.20
C GLY A 91 -13.63 -4.74 15.05
N PRO A 92 -14.25 -4.66 16.23
CA PRO A 92 -14.02 -3.59 17.20
C PRO A 92 -12.58 -3.63 17.74
N CYS A 93 -11.90 -2.49 17.74
CA CYS A 93 -10.54 -2.37 18.25
C CYS A 93 -10.56 -1.94 19.72
N ASN A 94 -10.13 -2.83 20.61
CA ASN A 94 -10.11 -2.60 22.06
C ASN A 94 -8.72 -2.14 22.55
N PHE A 95 -7.67 -2.43 21.79
CA PHE A 95 -6.29 -2.11 22.17
C PHE A 95 -5.57 -1.29 21.10
N GLU A 96 -4.53 -0.57 21.53
CA GLU A 96 -3.82 0.39 20.68
C GLU A 96 -3.22 -0.25 19.42
N ARG A 97 -2.66 -1.45 19.54
CA ARG A 97 -2.11 -2.20 18.40
C ARG A 97 -3.15 -2.50 17.33
N GLU A 98 -4.39 -2.75 17.72
CA GLU A 98 -5.50 -3.02 16.79
C GLU A 98 -5.94 -1.74 16.08
N LYS A 99 -5.98 -0.61 16.82
CA LYS A 99 -6.27 0.70 16.25
C LYS A 99 -5.21 1.10 15.22
N GLN A 100 -3.94 0.92 15.54
CA GLN A 100 -2.83 1.17 14.62
C GLN A 100 -2.95 0.29 13.37
N ARG A 101 -3.22 -1.02 13.53
CA ARG A 101 -3.42 -1.92 12.39
C ARG A 101 -4.60 -1.49 11.52
N LYS A 102 -5.73 -1.14 12.14
CA LYS A 102 -6.91 -0.63 11.43
C LYS A 102 -6.58 0.62 10.64
N GLN A 103 -5.85 1.55 11.25
CA GLN A 103 -5.42 2.78 10.60
C GLN A 103 -4.54 2.52 9.38
N SER A 104 -3.57 1.60 9.48
CA SER A 104 -2.75 1.20 8.35
C SER A 104 -3.59 0.59 7.21
N ILE A 105 -4.52 -0.32 7.52
CA ILE A 105 -5.40 -0.93 6.52
C ILE A 105 -6.28 0.11 5.83
N LEU A 106 -6.84 1.06 6.59
CA LEU A 106 -7.66 2.13 6.04
C LEU A 106 -6.85 3.06 5.13
N ASN A 107 -5.60 3.38 5.49
CA ASN A 107 -4.72 4.18 4.64
C ASN A 107 -4.40 3.46 3.33
N THR A 108 -4.04 2.17 3.38
CA THR A 108 -3.80 1.37 2.17
C THR A 108 -5.06 1.27 1.32
N TYR A 109 -6.24 1.13 1.93
CA TYR A 109 -7.48 1.08 1.18
C TYR A 109 -7.81 2.42 0.50
N ALA A 110 -7.57 3.55 1.18
CA ALA A 110 -7.68 4.87 0.58
C ALA A 110 -6.75 5.01 -0.62
N PHE A 111 -5.49 4.58 -0.51
CA PHE A 111 -4.55 4.55 -1.63
C PHE A 111 -5.08 3.73 -2.82
N ILE A 112 -5.58 2.51 -2.58
CA ILE A 112 -6.17 1.64 -3.62
C ILE A 112 -7.32 2.36 -4.35
N LYS A 113 -8.21 3.00 -3.61
CA LYS A 113 -9.33 3.78 -4.16
C LYS A 113 -8.84 4.93 -5.03
N LEU A 114 -7.86 5.69 -4.54
CA LEU A 114 -7.31 6.86 -5.24
C LEU A 114 -6.62 6.45 -6.55
N VAL A 115 -5.76 5.43 -6.53
CA VAL A 115 -5.06 4.93 -7.73
C VAL A 115 -6.03 4.46 -8.80
N ASN A 116 -7.12 3.81 -8.40
CA ASN A 116 -8.13 3.28 -9.32
C ASN A 116 -9.24 4.29 -9.66
N LYS A 117 -9.24 5.48 -9.02
CA LYS A 117 -10.28 6.51 -9.11
C LYS A 117 -11.69 5.98 -8.80
N GLN A 118 -11.79 5.11 -7.79
CA GLN A 118 -13.03 4.45 -7.38
C GLN A 118 -13.51 4.99 -6.02
N GLU A 119 -14.84 5.12 -5.85
CA GLU A 119 -15.48 5.48 -4.58
C GLU A 119 -14.93 6.78 -3.92
N LEU A 120 -14.71 7.83 -4.72
CA LEU A 120 -14.03 9.06 -4.29
C LEU A 120 -14.90 10.08 -3.54
N GLU A 121 -16.23 10.01 -3.68
CA GLU A 121 -17.15 11.01 -3.12
C GLU A 121 -17.11 11.01 -1.58
N ASN A 122 -17.06 9.83 -0.97
CA ASN A 122 -17.09 9.62 0.48
C ASN A 122 -15.85 8.86 0.97
N ILE A 123 -14.70 9.15 0.38
CA ILE A 123 -13.45 8.48 0.77
C ILE A 123 -12.97 8.98 2.13
N ASP A 124 -12.79 8.05 3.07
CA ASP A 124 -12.16 8.32 4.35
C ASP A 124 -10.64 8.42 4.20
N ILE A 125 -10.07 9.60 4.47
CA ILE A 125 -8.63 9.86 4.39
C ILE A 125 -8.12 10.28 5.75
N TYR A 126 -7.16 9.52 6.26
CA TYR A 126 -6.60 9.72 7.59
C TYR A 126 -5.17 10.26 7.58
N HIS A 127 -4.52 10.27 6.42
CA HIS A 127 -3.14 10.70 6.28
C HIS A 127 -3.01 11.77 5.19
N SER A 128 -2.19 12.78 5.46
CA SER A 128 -2.11 13.98 4.61
C SER A 128 -1.56 13.70 3.21
N ALA A 129 -0.78 12.64 3.02
CA ALA A 129 -0.29 12.26 1.69
C ALA A 129 -1.43 11.81 0.77
N GLU A 130 -2.32 10.96 1.26
CA GLU A 130 -3.52 10.53 0.51
C GLU A 130 -4.47 11.72 0.30
N LYS A 131 -4.52 12.66 1.25
CA LYS A 131 -5.29 13.90 1.10
C LYS A 131 -4.75 14.75 -0.05
N SER A 132 -3.44 14.94 -0.16
CA SER A 132 -2.87 15.67 -1.28
C SER A 132 -3.12 14.95 -2.61
N PHE A 133 -3.07 13.61 -2.61
CA PHE A 133 -3.38 12.84 -3.82
C PHE A 133 -4.84 12.97 -4.25
N LEU A 134 -5.81 13.02 -3.32
CA LEU A 134 -7.20 13.31 -3.64
C LEU A 134 -7.38 14.71 -4.25
N GLU A 135 -6.69 15.72 -3.70
CA GLU A 135 -6.73 17.09 -4.26
C GLU A 135 -6.16 17.13 -5.68
N ILE A 136 -5.11 16.36 -5.97
CA ILE A 136 -4.58 16.19 -7.34
C ILE A 136 -5.66 15.61 -8.26
N ILE A 137 -6.34 14.54 -7.85
CA ILE A 137 -7.41 13.91 -8.66
C ILE A 137 -8.56 14.90 -8.92
N ARG A 138 -8.84 15.80 -7.98
CA ARG A 138 -9.86 16.86 -8.12
C ARG A 138 -9.38 18.07 -8.93
N GLY A 139 -8.13 18.11 -9.39
CA GLY A 139 -7.54 19.24 -10.11
C GLY A 139 -7.06 20.40 -9.21
N ASN A 140 -7.11 20.23 -7.89
CA ASN A 140 -6.71 21.23 -6.90
C ASN A 140 -5.19 21.20 -6.62
N HIS A 141 -4.40 21.34 -7.69
CA HIS A 141 -2.94 21.14 -7.64
C HIS A 141 -2.23 22.05 -6.63
N LYS A 142 -2.62 23.34 -6.53
CA LYS A 142 -2.03 24.28 -5.56
C LYS A 142 -2.15 23.79 -4.12
N LYS A 143 -3.35 23.34 -3.74
CA LYS A 143 -3.63 22.80 -2.40
C LYS A 143 -2.86 21.52 -2.12
N ALA A 144 -2.69 20.66 -3.12
CA ALA A 144 -1.85 19.47 -2.99
C ALA A 144 -0.37 19.83 -2.72
N VAL A 145 0.16 20.84 -3.42
CA VAL A 145 1.52 21.35 -3.20
C VAL A 145 1.67 21.90 -1.78
N GLU A 146 0.72 22.70 -1.29
CA GLU A 146 0.74 23.23 0.09
C GLU A 146 0.82 22.11 1.13
N ILE A 147 -0.06 21.11 1.02
CA ILE A 147 -0.08 19.95 1.93
C ILE A 147 1.26 19.20 1.92
N LEU A 148 1.83 18.98 0.73
CA LEU A 148 3.10 18.27 0.58
C LEU A 148 4.28 19.10 1.09
N SER A 149 4.30 20.40 0.84
CA SER A 149 5.34 21.29 1.38
C SER A 149 5.31 21.35 2.91
N ASP A 150 4.13 21.33 3.52
CA ASP A 150 4.01 21.28 4.98
C ASP A 150 4.49 19.93 5.55
N LEU A 151 4.19 18.83 4.86
CA LEU A 151 4.74 17.51 5.22
C LEU A 151 6.28 17.48 5.12
N GLU A 152 6.85 18.05 4.07
CA GLU A 152 8.31 18.13 3.88
C GLU A 152 8.96 18.95 4.99
N LYS A 153 8.41 20.13 5.32
CA LYS A 153 8.90 20.97 6.43
C LYS A 153 8.84 20.25 7.76
N LYS A 154 7.75 19.53 8.03
CA LYS A 154 7.54 18.82 9.31
C LYS A 154 8.47 17.62 9.46
N ASN A 155 8.69 16.86 8.39
CA ASN A 155 9.41 15.59 8.44
C ASN A 155 10.88 15.71 8.01
N GLY A 156 11.29 16.88 7.49
CA GLY A 156 12.61 17.14 6.90
C GLY A 156 12.78 16.60 5.48
N MET A 157 11.96 15.63 5.06
CA MET A 157 11.96 15.08 3.71
C MET A 157 10.60 14.45 3.36
N LEU A 158 10.33 14.36 2.06
CA LEU A 158 9.20 13.58 1.54
C LEU A 158 9.54 12.09 1.41
N THR A 159 8.54 11.26 1.62
CA THR A 159 8.60 9.84 1.23
C THR A 159 8.63 9.69 -0.30
N PRO A 160 9.06 8.54 -0.85
CA PRO A 160 9.10 8.36 -2.30
C PRO A 160 7.74 8.59 -2.97
N MET A 161 6.64 8.07 -2.42
CA MET A 161 5.30 8.29 -2.98
C MET A 161 4.87 9.77 -2.90
N GLN A 162 5.24 10.49 -1.85
CA GLN A 162 4.96 11.92 -1.74
C GLN A 162 5.73 12.75 -2.78
N TYR A 163 6.95 12.36 -3.14
CA TYR A 163 7.65 12.98 -4.28
C TYR A 163 6.91 12.77 -5.60
N CYS A 164 6.33 11.58 -5.83
CA CYS A 164 5.49 11.34 -7.00
C CYS A 164 4.27 12.28 -7.00
N TYR A 165 3.55 12.36 -5.88
CA TYR A 165 2.40 13.27 -5.77
C TYR A 165 2.80 14.73 -6.00
N LEU A 166 3.94 15.17 -5.47
CA LEU A 166 4.43 16.53 -5.66
C LEU A 166 4.76 16.79 -7.14
N GLY A 167 5.39 15.83 -7.81
CA GLY A 167 5.69 15.91 -9.24
C GLY A 167 4.43 16.02 -10.09
N ILE A 168 3.39 15.22 -9.80
CA ILE A 168 2.09 15.33 -10.48
C ILE A 168 1.49 16.72 -10.23
N ALA A 169 1.46 17.19 -8.98
CA ALA A 169 0.86 18.48 -8.64
C ALA A 169 1.61 19.68 -9.25
N LYS A 170 2.92 19.60 -9.43
CA LYS A 170 3.74 20.65 -10.05
C LYS A 170 3.89 20.51 -11.56
N ASN A 171 3.38 19.43 -12.15
CA ASN A 171 3.68 19.03 -13.52
C ASN A 171 5.19 18.92 -13.78
N ASP A 172 5.93 18.34 -12.82
CA ASP A 172 7.38 18.23 -12.82
C ASP A 172 7.80 16.75 -12.81
N ILE A 173 8.23 16.27 -13.99
CA ILE A 173 8.63 14.88 -14.20
C ILE A 173 9.86 14.47 -13.39
N SER A 174 10.77 15.42 -13.09
CA SER A 174 12.01 15.12 -12.37
C SER A 174 11.74 14.65 -10.93
N LEU A 175 10.66 15.14 -10.32
CA LEU A 175 10.20 14.69 -9.00
C LEU A 175 9.59 13.28 -9.04
N ILE A 176 8.93 12.94 -10.15
CA ILE A 176 8.38 11.59 -10.38
C ILE A 176 9.52 10.60 -10.62
N GLU A 177 10.54 10.98 -11.39
CA GLU A 177 11.75 10.17 -11.60
C GLU A 177 12.53 9.99 -10.28
N LYS A 178 12.63 11.03 -9.45
CA LYS A 178 13.18 10.91 -8.10
C LYS A 178 12.40 9.90 -7.24
N SER A 179 11.07 9.90 -7.34
CA SER A 179 10.23 8.90 -6.66
C SER A 179 10.57 7.47 -7.10
N ILE A 180 10.70 7.25 -8.41
CA ILE A 180 11.07 5.95 -9.00
C ILE A 180 12.42 5.51 -8.45
N MET A 181 13.44 6.37 -8.53
CA MET A 181 14.79 6.07 -8.06
C MET A 181 14.79 5.68 -6.58
N LEU A 182 14.11 6.46 -5.72
CA LEU A 182 14.06 6.17 -4.29
C LEU A 182 13.33 4.85 -3.98
N LEU A 183 12.26 4.52 -4.71
CA LEU A 183 11.56 3.24 -4.57
C LEU A 183 12.43 2.06 -5.00
N GLU A 184 13.17 2.19 -6.10
CA GLU A 184 14.06 1.15 -6.61
C GLU A 184 15.25 0.92 -5.67
N CYS A 185 15.88 1.99 -5.17
CA CYS A 185 16.94 1.89 -4.15
C CYS A 185 16.44 1.22 -2.86
N ALA A 186 15.18 1.41 -2.49
CA ALA A 186 14.55 0.76 -1.34
C ALA A 186 14.08 -0.69 -1.63
N GLY A 187 14.21 -1.17 -2.87
CA GLY A 187 13.71 -2.50 -3.28
C GLY A 187 12.19 -2.60 -3.40
N ASN A 188 11.46 -1.47 -3.38
CA ASN A 188 10.00 -1.39 -3.48
C ASN A 188 9.52 -1.41 -4.94
N ARG A 189 9.75 -2.55 -5.62
CA ARG A 189 9.37 -2.76 -7.03
C ARG A 189 7.86 -2.65 -7.27
N PHE A 190 7.05 -3.17 -6.36
CA PHE A 190 5.59 -3.12 -6.48
C PHE A 190 5.06 -1.68 -6.50
N TYR A 191 5.45 -0.88 -5.50
CA TYR A 191 5.03 0.51 -5.42
C TYR A 191 5.62 1.39 -6.54
N CYS A 192 6.77 1.00 -7.10
CA CYS A 192 7.37 1.66 -8.26
C CYS A 192 6.48 1.59 -9.52
N ARG A 193 5.54 0.64 -9.61
CA ARG A 193 4.57 0.55 -10.72
C ARG A 193 3.75 1.83 -10.88
N PHE A 194 3.38 2.48 -9.76
CA PHE A 194 2.57 3.70 -9.81
C PHE A 194 3.29 4.88 -10.48
N PRO A 195 4.42 5.40 -9.98
CA PRO A 195 5.10 6.53 -10.61
C PRO A 195 5.58 6.21 -12.04
N LYS A 196 5.95 4.95 -12.34
CA LYS A 196 6.26 4.53 -13.72
C LYS A 196 5.06 4.69 -14.65
N LYS A 197 3.85 4.32 -14.22
CA LYS A 197 2.61 4.55 -14.97
C LYS A 197 2.40 6.05 -15.22
N ILE A 198 2.62 6.88 -14.20
CA ILE A 198 2.48 8.34 -14.33
C ILE A 198 3.47 8.93 -15.35
N VAL A 199 4.73 8.47 -15.37
CA VAL A 199 5.71 8.90 -16.40
C VAL A 199 5.22 8.60 -17.82
N VAL A 200 4.64 7.42 -18.03
CA VAL A 200 4.04 7.06 -19.33
C VAL A 200 2.89 8.00 -19.69
N GLU A 201 2.03 8.34 -18.73
CA GLU A 201 0.93 9.30 -18.93
C GLU A 201 1.45 10.71 -19.28
N PHE A 202 2.51 11.17 -18.63
CA PHE A 202 3.16 12.46 -18.94
C PHE A 202 3.71 12.49 -20.38
N ASN A 203 4.46 11.45 -20.77
CA ASN A 203 5.06 11.38 -22.10
C ASN A 203 4.00 11.22 -23.19
N GLY A 204 2.94 10.44 -22.95
CA GLY A 204 1.81 10.30 -23.87
C GLY A 204 1.06 11.62 -24.08
N ASN A 205 0.88 12.42 -23.03
CA ASN A 205 0.26 13.73 -23.13
C ASN A 205 1.17 14.76 -23.83
N GLY A 206 2.50 14.61 -23.75
CA GLY A 206 3.45 15.45 -24.50
C GLY A 206 3.38 15.25 -26.02
N ILE A 207 3.17 14.01 -26.48
CA ILE A 207 3.05 13.69 -27.92
C ILE A 207 1.77 14.29 -28.53
N MET A 208 0.70 14.44 -27.76
CA MET A 208 -0.56 15.04 -28.22
C MET A 208 -0.46 16.56 -28.48
N TYR A 209 0.55 17.25 -27.97
CA TYR A 209 0.79 18.68 -28.25
C TYR A 209 1.74 18.92 -29.44
N GLU A 210 2.45 17.90 -29.94
CA GLU A 210 3.28 18.02 -31.15
C GLU A 210 2.51 17.74 -32.45
N GLY A 211 1.22 17.37 -32.37
CA GLY A 211 0.33 17.19 -33.52
C GLY A 211 -0.28 18.49 -34.08
N GLY A 212 0.11 19.65 -33.55
CA GLY A 212 -0.34 20.95 -34.02
C GLY A 212 0.72 21.64 -34.88
N ALA A 213 0.97 21.14 -36.09
CA ALA A 213 1.69 21.85 -37.12
C ALA A 213 0.94 21.74 -38.46
N ILE A 214 0.33 22.84 -38.90
CA ILE A 214 0.69 23.71 -40.04
C ILE A 214 -0.41 24.77 -40.18
#